data_AF-A0A7Y2KHB1-F1
#
_entry.id   AF-A0A7Y2KHB1-F1
#
_cell.length_a   1.000
_cell.length_b   1.000
_cell.length_c   1.000
_cell.angle_alpha   90.00
_cell.angle_beta   90.00
_cell.angle_gamma   90.00
#
_symmetry.space_group_name_H-M   'P 1'
#
loop_
_entity.id
_entity.type
_entity.pdbx_description
1 polymer ?
#
loop_
_entity_poly.entity_id
_entity_poly.type
_entity_poly.pdbx_seq_one_letter_code
_entity_poly.pdbx_strand_id
1 'polypeptide(L)' 'MADRVGRQWLLRAPEESLVQGIREETGFSDAASRIMVNRGILAPRETETFLNGTLQDLSSPFQMKDLEK' A
#
# COMPACT_ATOMS: atom_id res chain seq x y z
N MET A 1 6.36 34.11 18.64
CA MET A 1 6.72 33.82 17.24
C MET A 1 6.35 32.38 16.97
N ALA A 2 5.33 32.12 16.14
CA ALA A 2 4.89 30.76 15.86
C ALA A 2 5.90 30.11 14.89
N ASP A 3 6.55 29.06 15.37
CA ASP A 3 7.49 28.25 14.60
C ASP A 3 6.71 27.57 13.47
N ARG A 4 6.87 28.05 12.23
CA ARG A 4 6.25 27.43 11.06
C ARG A 4 7.05 26.19 10.74
N VAL A 5 6.58 25.04 11.23
CA VAL A 5 7.09 23.71 10.82
C VAL A 5 7.15 23.71 9.29
N GLY A 6 8.38 23.67 8.75
CA GLY A 6 8.62 23.68 7.32
C GLY A 6 7.97 22.46 6.70
N ARG A 7 7.03 22.66 5.78
CA ARG A 7 6.46 21.56 5.00
C ARG A 7 7.48 21.12 3.97
N GLN A 8 7.87 19.85 4.02
CA GLN A 8 8.79 19.25 3.06
C GLN A 8 8.02 18.28 2.16
N TRP A 9 8.22 18.43 0.85
CA TRP A 9 7.73 17.45 -0.13
C TRP A 9 8.71 16.28 -0.18
N LEU A 10 8.17 15.05 -0.11
CA LEU A 10 8.93 13.82 -0.22
C LEU A 10 8.41 13.04 -1.43
N LEU A 11 9.22 12.97 -2.47
CA LEU A 11 8.97 12.12 -3.64
C LEU A 11 9.74 10.82 -3.47
N ARG A 12 9.04 9.69 -3.56
CA ARG A 12 9.65 8.35 -3.48
C ARG A 12 10.01 7.86 -4.88
N ALA A 13 11.12 7.12 -4.95
CA ALA A 13 11.55 6.40 -6.14
C ALA A 13 11.39 4.89 -5.87
N PRO A 14 10.26 4.27 -6.30
CA PRO A 14 10.02 2.85 -6.07
C PRO A 14 10.98 1.98 -6.89
N GLU A 15 11.25 0.76 -6.42
CA GLU A 15 12.07 -0.20 -7.15
C GLU A 15 11.38 -0.62 -8.46
N GLU A 16 12.09 -0.50 -9.59
CA GLU A 16 11.50 -0.67 -10.91
C GLU A 16 11.06 -2.12 -11.19
N SER A 17 11.76 -3.10 -10.62
CA SER A 17 11.41 -4.53 -10.71
C SER A 17 10.01 -4.80 -10.11
N LEU A 18 9.71 -4.16 -8.97
CA LEU A 18 8.41 -4.27 -8.29
C LEU A 18 7.31 -3.55 -9.09
N VAL A 19 7.62 -2.37 -9.63
CA VAL A 19 6.69 -1.63 -10.50
C VAL A 19 6.35 -2.44 -11.74
N GLN A 20 7.35 -3.07 -12.36
CA GLN A 20 7.17 -3.94 -13.52
C GLN A 20 6.30 -5.17 -13.17
N GLY A 21 6.58 -5.84 -12.05
CA GLY A 21 5.79 -7.00 -11.61
C GLY A 21 4.32 -6.66 -11.40
N ILE A 22 4.02 -5.55 -10.70
CA ILE A 22 2.64 -5.08 -10.54
C ILE A 22 2.00 -4.79 -11.91
N ARG A 23 2.69 -4.06 -12.78
CA ARG A 23 2.16 -3.67 -14.09
C ARG A 23 1.83 -4.89 -14.98
N GLU A 24 2.75 -5.85 -15.07
CA GLU A 24 2.60 -7.00 -15.96
C GLU A 24 1.49 -7.96 -15.48
N GLU A 25 1.37 -8.17 -14.16
CA GLU A 25 0.41 -9.13 -13.62
C GLU A 25 -0.99 -8.56 -13.41
N THR A 26 -1.12 -7.24 -13.19
CA THR A 26 -2.43 -6.59 -12.96
C THR A 26 -2.96 -5.84 -14.19
N GLY A 27 -2.11 -5.55 -15.17
CA GLY A 27 -2.46 -4.72 -16.33
C GLY A 27 -2.55 -3.22 -16.02
N PHE A 28 -2.08 -2.79 -14.85
CA PHE A 28 -2.11 -1.38 -14.46
C PHE A 28 -1.17 -0.51 -15.29
N SER A 29 -1.47 0.79 -15.34
CA SER A 29 -0.54 1.78 -15.91
C SER A 29 0.72 1.89 -15.06
N ASP A 30 1.81 2.40 -15.65
CA ASP A 30 3.06 2.67 -14.92
C ASP A 30 2.82 3.58 -13.71
N ALA A 31 2.06 4.66 -13.89
CA ALA A 31 1.73 5.59 -12.82
C ALA A 31 0.96 4.91 -11.67
N ALA A 32 -0.04 4.08 -11.98
CA ALA A 32 -0.80 3.34 -10.97
C ALA A 32 0.09 2.33 -10.23
N SER A 33 0.95 1.62 -10.95
CA SER A 33 1.87 0.64 -10.40
C SER A 33 2.88 1.29 -9.44
N ARG A 34 3.45 2.45 -9.81
CA ARG A 34 4.32 3.24 -8.93
C ARG A 34 3.61 3.71 -7.66
N ILE A 35 2.33 4.05 -7.74
CA ILE A 35 1.53 4.42 -6.56
C ILE A 35 1.38 3.23 -5.61
N MET A 36 1.13 2.02 -6.12
CA MET A 36 1.01 0.81 -5.28
C MET A 36 2.33 0.51 -4.57
N VAL A 37 3.45 0.49 -5.29
CA VAL A 37 4.77 0.23 -4.69
C VAL A 37 5.13 1.31 -3.67
N ASN A 38 4.84 2.59 -3.95
CA ASN A 38 5.06 3.67 -2.99
C ASN A 38 4.25 3.52 -1.70
N ARG A 39 3.10 2.84 -1.75
CA ARG A 39 2.24 2.51 -0.61
C ARG A 39 2.68 1.24 0.13
N GLY A 40 3.72 0.55 -0.34
CA GLY A 40 4.20 -0.70 0.24
C GLY A 40 3.38 -1.92 -0.18
N ILE A 41 2.59 -1.80 -1.26
CA ILE A 41 1.85 -2.91 -1.86
C ILE A 41 2.76 -3.47 -2.96
N LEU A 42 3.36 -4.62 -2.71
CA LEU A 42 4.48 -5.13 -3.51
C LEU A 42 4.10 -6.36 -4.33
N ALA A 43 2.99 -7.01 -4.01
CA ALA A 43 2.50 -8.16 -4.74
C ALA A 43 1.21 -7.85 -5.54
N PRO A 44 1.02 -8.48 -6.71
CA PRO A 44 -0.21 -8.35 -7.49
C PRO A 44 -1.46 -8.79 -6.70
N ARG A 45 -1.37 -9.87 -5.93
CA ARG A 45 -2.46 -10.29 -5.04
C ARG A 45 -2.78 -9.25 -3.95
N GLU A 46 -1.76 -8.63 -3.36
CA GLU A 46 -1.96 -7.55 -2.39
C GLU A 46 -2.64 -6.34 -3.03
N THR A 47 -2.35 -6.05 -4.30
CA THR A 47 -3.00 -4.98 -5.06
C THR A 47 -4.49 -5.23 -5.22
N GLU A 48 -4.85 -6.47 -5.56
CA GLU A 48 -6.25 -6.88 -5.67
C GLU A 48 -6.97 -6.81 -4.32
N THR A 49 -6.38 -7.39 -3.26
CA THR A 49 -6.94 -7.32 -1.91
C THR A 49 -7.02 -5.89 -1.38
N PHE A 50 -6.09 -5.00 -1.75
CA PHE A 50 -6.13 -3.61 -1.31
C PHE A 50 -7.26 -2.81 -1.97
N LEU A 51 -7.49 -3.02 -3.27
CA LEU A 51 -8.51 -2.27 -4.02
C LEU A 51 -9.91 -2.87 -3.89
N ASN A 52 -9.99 -4.19 -3.80
CA ASN A 52 -11.23 -4.96 -3.83
C ASN A 52 -11.42 -5.82 -2.58
N GLY A 53 -10.74 -5.46 -1.48
CA GLY A 53 -10.82 -6.17 -0.21
C GLY A 53 -12.24 -6.17 0.38
N THR A 54 -12.59 -7.28 1.01
CA THR A 54 -13.88 -7.50 1.66
C THR A 54 -13.71 -7.59 3.18
N LEU A 55 -14.84 -7.61 3.91
CA LEU A 55 -14.80 -7.84 5.36
C LEU A 55 -14.17 -9.20 5.74
N GLN A 56 -14.16 -10.17 4.82
CA GLN A 56 -13.54 -11.48 5.07
C GLN A 56 -12.00 -11.43 5.01
N ASP A 57 -11.44 -10.42 4.35
CA ASP A 57 -9.99 -10.22 4.25
C ASP A 57 -9.41 -9.51 5.48
N LEU A 58 -10.27 -8.99 6.37
CA LEU A 58 -9.84 -8.41 7.63
C LEU A 58 -9.43 -9.49 8.63
N SER A 59 -8.33 -9.24 9.34
CA SER A 59 -7.95 -10.08 10.47
C SER A 59 -9.03 -10.05 11.55
N SER A 60 -9.26 -11.18 12.21
CA SER A 60 -10.25 -11.25 13.30
C SER A 60 -9.83 -10.33 14.44
N PRO A 61 -10.68 -9.39 14.89
CA PRO A 61 -10.34 -8.49 15.99
C PRO A 61 -10.08 -9.27 17.29
N PHE A 62 -10.70 -10.45 17.46
CA PHE A 62 -10.54 -11.31 18.64
C PHE A 62 -9.16 -11.99 18.73
N GLN A 63 -8.32 -11.87 17.71
CA GLN A 63 -6.93 -12.33 17.77
C GLN A 63 -6.00 -11.33 18.48
N MET A 64 -6.48 -10.13 18.81
CA MET A 64 -5.70 -9.16 19.58
C MET A 64 -5.57 -9.63 21.03
N LYS A 65 -4.37 -9.49 21.59
CA LYS A 65 -4.09 -9.80 22.99
C LYS A 65 -5.05 -9.04 23.91
N ASP A 66 -5.60 -9.74 24.91
CA ASP A 66 -6.53 -9.21 25.92
C ASP A 66 -7.89 -8.73 25.39
N LEU A 67 -8.27 -9.08 24.15
CA LEU A 67 -9.57 -8.71 23.58
C LEU A 67 -10.71 -9.66 23.99
N GLU A 68 -10.37 -10.90 24.37
CA GLU A 68 -11.27 -11.80 25.11
C GLU A 68 -10.82 -11.90 26.57
N LYS A 69 -11.72 -11.53 27.48
CA LYS A 69 -11.58 -11.66 28.92
C LYS A 69 -12.91 -12.07 29.54
#